data_AF-A0A938E1U1-F1
#
_entry.id   AF-A0A938E1U1-F1
#
_cell.length_a   1.000
_cell.length_b   1.000
_cell.length_c   1.000
_cell.angle_alpha   90.00
_cell.angle_beta   90.00
_cell.angle_gamma   90.00
#
_symmetry.space_group_name_H-M   'P 1'
#
loop_
_entity.id
_entity.type
_entity.pdbx_description
1 polymer ?
#
loop_
_entity_poly.entity_id
_entity_poly.type
_entity_poly.pdbx_seq_one_letter_code
_entity_poly.pdbx_strand_id
1 'polypeptide(L)'
;MRRSLVTLTAVLGATGLLVPAAGASTTSDKADVREIVLRAADVPSSWDATPGDKEEDTTGDDMLAECLGRPAGQTRKGRSAKYVGPEFERGAQTFGTEGLAYQSTSAARKAFATFKDDDLADCTAQVFRDLFEEQLATSGQTFTIDALDVSSQGIPRVADETVRVEAKIVVTTNGQTETVYAGTVAMRDGRFGASLTTLAQTEPFPAAFEARMVRKLAKNLAAVA
;
A
#
# COMPACT_ATOMS: atom_id res chain seq x y z
N MET A 1 -23.22 14.95 -22.79
CA MET A 1 -22.46 13.71 -23.04
C MET A 1 -21.27 13.68 -22.10
N ARG A 2 -21.43 13.06 -20.92
CA ARG A 2 -20.33 12.85 -19.95
C ARG A 2 -19.64 11.55 -20.34
N ARG A 3 -18.60 11.64 -21.18
CA ARG A 3 -17.73 10.49 -21.45
C ARG A 3 -16.74 10.43 -20.30
N SER A 4 -16.76 9.30 -19.60
CA SER A 4 -15.95 8.95 -18.45
C SER A 4 -14.49 9.36 -18.65
N LEU A 5 -14.01 10.21 -17.75
CA LEU A 5 -12.59 10.35 -17.47
C LEU A 5 -12.05 8.95 -17.22
N VAL A 6 -11.08 8.59 -18.05
CA VAL A 6 -10.35 7.34 -18.03
C VAL A 6 -9.90 7.08 -16.59
N THR A 7 -10.28 5.92 -16.09
CA THR A 7 -9.90 5.31 -14.81
C THR A 7 -8.41 5.48 -14.51
N LEU A 8 -8.05 6.59 -13.85
CA LEU A 8 -6.77 6.76 -13.15
C LEU A 8 -6.68 5.84 -11.91
N THR A 9 -7.74 5.08 -11.63
CA THR A 9 -7.83 4.05 -10.59
C THR A 9 -6.77 2.96 -10.74
N ALA A 10 -6.29 2.71 -11.97
CA ALA A 10 -5.32 1.65 -12.25
C ALA A 10 -3.89 1.95 -11.74
N VAL A 11 -3.53 3.20 -11.45
CA VAL A 11 -2.11 3.56 -11.20
C VAL A 11 -1.69 3.36 -9.74
N LEU A 12 -2.62 3.34 -8.80
CA LEU A 12 -2.29 3.38 -7.36
C LEU A 12 -2.93 2.25 -6.53
N GLY A 13 -3.93 1.54 -7.07
CA GLY A 13 -4.57 0.40 -6.38
C GLY A 13 -3.64 -0.80 -6.17
N ALA A 14 -2.54 -0.88 -6.94
CA ALA A 14 -1.61 -2.01 -6.94
C ALA A 14 -0.21 -1.67 -6.39
N THR A 15 -0.01 -0.55 -5.70
CA THR A 15 1.27 -0.30 -5.00
C THR A 15 1.28 -1.00 -3.63
N GLY A 16 1.19 -2.33 -3.68
CA GLY A 16 1.52 -3.18 -2.54
C GLY A 16 3.02 -3.13 -2.30
N LEU A 17 3.50 -2.06 -1.63
CA LEU A 17 4.92 -1.68 -1.43
C LEU A 17 5.79 -2.70 -0.66
N LEU A 18 5.38 -3.97 -0.57
CA LEU A 18 6.08 -5.05 0.13
C LEU A 18 5.70 -6.44 -0.46
N VAL A 19 6.37 -7.04 -1.48
CA VAL A 19 5.96 -8.35 -2.13
C VAL A 19 7.08 -9.45 -2.31
N PRO A 20 7.08 -10.71 -1.79
CA PRO A 20 8.23 -11.50 -1.23
C PRO A 20 9.42 -11.90 -2.12
N ALA A 21 10.60 -12.10 -1.51
CA ALA A 21 11.58 -13.07 -2.03
C ALA A 21 11.14 -14.49 -1.63
N ALA A 22 11.34 -15.47 -2.52
CA ALA A 22 10.98 -16.88 -2.31
C ALA A 22 11.74 -17.52 -1.12
N GLY A 23 11.27 -17.29 0.10
CA GLY A 23 11.60 -18.08 1.28
C GLY A 23 10.71 -19.31 1.35
N ALA A 24 11.22 -20.42 1.90
CA ALA A 24 10.41 -21.61 2.17
C ALA A 24 9.21 -21.24 3.08
N SER A 25 8.03 -21.10 2.47
CA SER A 25 6.79 -20.75 3.15
C SER A 25 6.26 -21.96 3.91
N THR A 26 6.00 -21.82 5.21
CA THR A 26 5.30 -22.87 5.96
C THR A 26 3.81 -22.78 5.69
N THR A 27 3.11 -23.92 5.71
CA THR A 27 1.64 -23.96 5.56
C THR A 27 0.94 -23.14 6.65
N SER A 28 1.51 -23.07 7.86
CA SER A 28 1.03 -22.23 8.96
C SER A 28 1.08 -20.76 8.60
N ASP A 29 2.23 -20.25 8.14
CA ASP A 29 2.39 -18.84 7.81
C ASP A 29 1.39 -18.38 6.76
N LYS A 30 1.10 -19.24 5.76
CA LYS A 30 0.09 -18.93 4.73
C LYS A 30 -1.32 -18.82 5.28
N ALA A 31 -1.67 -19.63 6.29
CA ALA A 31 -2.97 -19.53 6.96
C ALA A 31 -3.02 -18.27 7.82
N ASP A 32 -1.97 -17.99 8.58
CA ASP A 32 -1.89 -16.84 9.48
C ASP A 32 -2.02 -15.51 8.71
N VAL A 33 -1.28 -15.32 7.61
CA VAL A 33 -1.38 -14.07 6.82
C VAL A 33 -2.76 -13.86 6.17
N ARG A 34 -3.55 -14.91 5.96
CA ARG A 34 -4.93 -14.81 5.47
C ARG A 34 -5.91 -14.38 6.54
N GLU A 35 -5.62 -14.68 7.81
CA GLU A 35 -6.43 -14.21 8.95
C GLU A 35 -6.15 -12.75 9.28
N ILE A 36 -4.97 -12.22 8.90
CA ILE A 36 -4.62 -10.81 9.10
C ILE A 36 -5.54 -9.89 8.29
N VAL A 37 -5.70 -10.12 7.00
CA VAL A 37 -6.36 -9.18 6.08
C VAL A 37 -7.85 -8.96 6.36
N LEU A 38 -8.40 -7.84 5.90
CA LEU A 38 -9.82 -7.55 6.00
C LEU A 38 -10.64 -8.43 5.04
N ARG A 39 -11.86 -8.76 5.46
CA ARG A 39 -12.85 -9.50 4.66
C ARG A 39 -14.05 -8.61 4.35
N ALA A 40 -14.86 -8.99 3.37
CA ALA A 40 -16.09 -8.27 3.04
C ALA A 40 -17.02 -8.06 4.26
N ALA A 41 -17.08 -9.03 5.18
CA ALA A 41 -17.88 -8.92 6.40
C ALA A 41 -17.33 -7.89 7.41
N ASP A 42 -16.07 -7.47 7.30
CA ASP A 42 -15.46 -6.47 8.17
C ASP A 42 -15.72 -5.02 7.68
N VAL A 43 -16.21 -4.88 6.45
CA VAL A 43 -16.39 -3.60 5.76
C VAL A 43 -17.89 -3.30 5.61
N PRO A 44 -18.34 -2.03 5.70
CA PRO A 44 -19.75 -1.70 5.48
C PRO A 44 -20.23 -2.14 4.10
N SER A 45 -21.48 -2.60 4.01
CA SER A 45 -22.10 -3.10 2.76
C SER A 45 -22.24 -2.07 1.63
N SER A 46 -21.85 -0.82 1.86
CA SER A 46 -21.77 0.23 0.82
C SER A 46 -20.48 0.17 0.01
N TRP A 47 -19.57 -0.75 0.32
CA TRP A 47 -18.32 -0.97 -0.40
C TRP A 47 -18.42 -2.28 -1.16
N ASP A 48 -18.06 -2.22 -2.44
CA ASP A 48 -17.96 -3.41 -3.26
C ASP A 48 -16.59 -4.06 -3.03
N ALA A 49 -16.56 -5.39 -2.92
CA ALA A 49 -15.34 -6.13 -2.67
C ALA A 49 -14.99 -6.98 -3.90
N THR A 50 -13.78 -6.80 -4.43
CA THR A 50 -13.22 -7.62 -5.50
C THR A 50 -12.07 -8.46 -4.94
N PRO A 51 -11.84 -9.68 -5.46
CA PRO A 51 -10.65 -10.45 -5.09
C PRO A 51 -9.40 -9.62 -5.39
N GLY A 52 -8.49 -9.50 -4.42
CA GLY A 52 -7.23 -8.79 -4.65
C GLY A 52 -6.35 -9.51 -5.68
N ASP A 53 -5.49 -8.72 -6.33
CA ASP A 53 -4.55 -9.22 -7.30
C ASP A 53 -3.53 -10.17 -6.65
N LYS A 54 -3.34 -11.30 -7.32
CA LYS A 54 -2.43 -12.37 -6.88
C LYS A 54 -1.05 -12.24 -7.50
N GLU A 55 -0.91 -11.38 -8.50
CA GLU A 55 0.33 -11.21 -9.23
C GLU A 55 1.25 -10.24 -8.48
N GLU A 56 2.52 -10.61 -8.38
CA GLU A 56 3.53 -9.88 -7.66
C GLU A 56 4.13 -8.82 -8.60
N ASP A 57 3.75 -7.55 -8.39
CA ASP A 57 4.50 -6.42 -8.93
C ASP A 57 5.47 -5.91 -7.87
N THR A 58 6.77 -5.99 -8.15
CA THR A 58 7.85 -5.61 -7.22
C THR A 58 8.56 -4.37 -7.66
N THR A 59 8.13 -3.76 -8.77
CA THR A 59 8.82 -2.66 -9.43
C THR A 59 8.96 -1.49 -8.48
N GLY A 60 7.86 -1.08 -7.85
CA GLY A 60 7.87 0.00 -6.85
C GLY A 60 8.76 -0.30 -5.63
N ASP A 61 8.76 -1.53 -5.11
CA ASP A 61 9.60 -1.94 -3.98
C ASP A 61 11.08 -1.82 -4.30
N ASP A 62 11.45 -2.27 -5.50
CA ASP A 62 12.84 -2.33 -5.93
C ASP A 62 13.35 -0.93 -6.28
N MET A 63 12.53 -0.09 -6.92
CA MET A 63 12.84 1.33 -7.14
C MET A 63 12.98 2.10 -5.81
N LEU A 64 12.10 1.83 -4.84
CA LEU A 64 12.19 2.44 -3.51
C LEU A 64 13.46 1.99 -2.79
N ALA A 65 13.78 0.70 -2.85
CA ALA A 65 15.02 0.18 -2.27
C ALA A 65 16.24 0.81 -2.93
N GLU A 66 16.27 0.91 -4.26
CA GLU A 66 17.35 1.54 -5.01
C GLU A 66 17.53 3.01 -4.62
N CYS A 67 16.45 3.79 -4.57
CA CYS A 67 16.50 5.19 -4.17
C CYS A 67 17.07 5.36 -2.74
N LEU A 68 16.68 4.49 -1.82
CA LEU A 68 17.19 4.48 -0.44
C LEU A 68 18.61 3.90 -0.31
N GLY A 69 19.29 3.58 -1.42
CA GLY A 69 20.63 2.98 -1.41
C GLY A 69 20.67 1.57 -0.81
N ARG A 70 19.56 0.84 -0.88
CA ARG A 70 19.38 -0.52 -0.33
C ARG A 70 19.33 -1.55 -1.46
N PRO A 71 19.70 -2.81 -1.18
CA PRO A 71 19.53 -3.88 -2.17
C PRO A 71 18.06 -4.07 -2.55
N ALA A 72 17.79 -4.29 -3.85
CA ALA A 72 16.48 -4.73 -4.32
C ALA A 72 15.96 -5.92 -3.49
N GLY A 73 14.66 -5.93 -3.21
CA GLY A 73 14.03 -6.91 -2.35
C GLY A 73 14.41 -6.89 -0.87
N GLN A 74 15.08 -5.85 -0.36
CA GLN A 74 15.45 -5.75 1.06
C GLN A 74 14.23 -5.82 2.00
N THR A 75 13.11 -5.19 1.65
CA THR A 75 11.85 -5.23 2.42
C THR A 75 11.18 -6.61 2.44
N ARG A 76 11.65 -7.48 1.55
CA ARG A 76 11.11 -8.80 1.24
C ARG A 76 12.00 -9.92 1.73
N LYS A 77 13.23 -9.58 2.10
CA LYS A 77 14.25 -10.49 2.57
C LYS A 77 13.80 -11.18 3.86
N GLY A 78 13.86 -12.51 3.87
CA GLY A 78 13.44 -13.32 5.00
C GLY A 78 11.92 -13.37 5.20
N ARG A 79 11.14 -12.98 4.18
CA ARG A 79 9.70 -13.16 4.20
C ARG A 79 9.34 -14.62 3.89
N SER A 80 8.41 -15.17 4.66
CA SER A 80 7.96 -16.57 4.52
C SER A 80 6.54 -16.67 3.95
N ALA A 81 5.67 -15.66 4.12
CA ALA A 81 4.38 -15.63 3.45
C ALA A 81 3.90 -14.20 3.20
N LYS A 82 3.03 -14.05 2.19
CA LYS A 82 2.20 -12.87 1.95
C LYS A 82 0.81 -13.32 1.52
N TYR A 83 -0.19 -12.52 1.88
CA TYR A 83 -1.51 -12.61 1.30
C TYR A 83 -2.08 -11.22 1.06
N VAL A 84 -2.62 -11.01 -0.14
CA VAL A 84 -3.35 -9.80 -0.52
C VAL A 84 -4.83 -10.09 -0.31
N GLY A 85 -5.48 -9.26 0.50
CA GLY A 85 -6.91 -9.35 0.76
C GLY A 85 -7.74 -8.82 -0.41
N PRO A 86 -9.07 -8.81 -0.29
CA PRO A 86 -9.93 -8.12 -1.25
C PRO A 86 -9.57 -6.63 -1.36
N GLU A 87 -9.74 -6.08 -2.55
CA GLU A 87 -9.83 -4.63 -2.74
C GLU A 87 -11.28 -4.20 -2.53
N PHE A 88 -11.45 -3.04 -1.91
CA PHE A 88 -12.75 -2.46 -1.60
C PHE A 88 -12.91 -1.13 -2.32
N GLU A 89 -14.01 -0.95 -3.05
CA GLU A 89 -14.30 0.27 -3.79
C GLU A 89 -15.62 0.90 -3.36
N ARG A 90 -15.66 2.24 -3.34
CA ARG A 90 -16.89 3.03 -3.22
C ARG A 90 -16.74 4.38 -3.91
N GLY A 91 -17.25 4.47 -5.13
CA GLY A 91 -17.09 5.67 -5.95
C GLY A 91 -15.61 5.88 -6.29
N ALA A 92 -15.06 7.07 -6.06
CA ALA A 92 -13.65 7.36 -6.34
C ALA A 92 -12.70 7.01 -5.17
N GLN A 93 -13.12 6.14 -4.26
CA GLN A 93 -12.33 5.69 -3.10
C GLN A 93 -12.09 4.19 -3.21
N THR A 94 -10.84 3.76 -3.07
CA THR A 94 -10.49 2.34 -2.92
C THR A 94 -9.61 2.12 -1.71
N PHE A 95 -9.62 0.91 -1.16
CA PHE A 95 -8.60 0.47 -0.22
C PHE A 95 -8.39 -1.03 -0.28
N GLY A 96 -7.18 -1.47 0.04
CA GLY A 96 -6.81 -2.87 0.14
C GLY A 96 -6.03 -3.14 1.43
N THR A 97 -5.87 -4.41 1.77
CA THR A 97 -5.02 -4.82 2.90
C THR A 97 -4.14 -6.00 2.55
N GLU A 98 -2.97 -6.04 3.14
CA GLU A 98 -2.02 -7.15 2.99
C GLU A 98 -1.60 -7.70 4.35
N GLY A 99 -1.36 -9.01 4.40
CA GLY A 99 -0.76 -9.72 5.53
C GLY A 99 0.60 -10.26 5.13
N LEU A 100 1.58 -10.13 6.02
CA LEU A 100 2.97 -10.53 5.80
C LEU A 100 3.45 -11.38 6.97
N ALA A 101 4.19 -12.45 6.68
CA ALA A 101 4.90 -13.24 7.69
C ALA A 101 6.38 -13.31 7.34
N TYR A 102 7.23 -13.11 8.34
CA TYR A 102 8.66 -13.24 8.21
C TYR A 102 9.18 -14.46 8.98
N GLN A 103 10.35 -14.94 8.58
CA GLN A 103 11.06 -16.05 9.23
C GLN A 103 11.42 -15.75 10.69
N SER A 104 11.52 -14.47 11.07
CA SER A 104 11.78 -14.05 12.44
C SER A 104 11.35 -12.60 12.69
N THR A 105 11.18 -12.23 13.96
CA THR A 105 10.99 -10.83 14.40
C THR A 105 12.13 -9.92 13.95
N SER A 106 13.37 -10.43 13.91
CA SER A 106 14.53 -9.68 13.44
C SER A 106 14.45 -9.36 11.95
N ALA A 107 14.02 -10.33 11.13
CA ALA A 107 13.80 -10.11 9.70
C ALA A 107 12.67 -9.08 9.47
N ALA A 108 11.55 -9.21 10.18
CA ALA A 108 10.45 -8.26 10.11
C ALA A 108 10.88 -6.84 10.51
N ARG A 109 11.64 -6.68 11.61
CA ARG A 109 12.20 -5.37 12.02
C ARG A 109 13.10 -4.75 10.96
N LYS A 110 13.95 -5.55 10.31
CA LYS A 110 14.83 -5.06 9.23
C LYS A 110 14.04 -4.59 8.01
N ALA A 111 12.95 -5.27 7.66
CA ALA A 111 12.05 -4.82 6.60
C ALA A 111 11.34 -3.52 6.99
N PHE A 112 10.84 -3.42 8.22
CA PHE A 112 10.14 -2.24 8.71
C PHE A 112 11.04 -1.02 8.96
N ALA A 113 12.35 -1.23 9.10
CA ALA A 113 13.31 -0.13 9.22
C ALA A 113 13.32 0.79 7.99
N THR A 114 12.92 0.30 6.82
CA THR A 114 12.76 1.12 5.60
C THR A 114 11.72 2.23 5.80
N PHE A 115 10.65 1.98 6.57
CA PHE A 115 9.60 2.98 6.84
C PHE A 115 10.03 4.08 7.82
N LYS A 116 11.23 3.97 8.39
CA LYS A 116 11.80 4.93 9.33
C LYS A 116 12.98 5.69 8.73
N ASP A 117 13.24 5.48 7.44
CA ASP A 117 14.28 6.20 6.74
C ASP A 117 13.85 7.66 6.56
N ASP A 118 14.77 8.59 6.85
CA ASP A 118 14.48 10.02 6.74
C ASP A 118 14.23 10.41 5.27
N ASP A 119 14.82 9.66 4.32
CA ASP A 119 14.68 9.86 2.87
C ASP A 119 13.45 9.15 2.29
N LEU A 120 12.64 8.44 3.11
CA LEU A 120 11.50 7.66 2.64
C LEU A 120 10.50 8.50 1.84
N ALA A 121 10.19 9.72 2.31
CA ALA A 121 9.20 10.57 1.67
C ALA A 121 9.66 11.01 0.26
N ASP A 122 10.90 11.48 0.15
CA ASP A 122 11.48 11.93 -1.11
C ASP A 122 11.62 10.77 -2.10
N CYS A 123 12.09 9.61 -1.63
CA CYS A 123 12.20 8.43 -2.47
C CYS A 123 10.83 7.89 -2.90
N THR A 124 9.83 7.91 -2.03
CA THR A 124 8.45 7.53 -2.40
C THR A 124 7.88 8.49 -3.44
N ALA A 125 8.15 9.79 -3.32
CA ALA A 125 7.74 10.77 -4.32
C ALA A 125 8.40 10.50 -5.68
N GLN A 126 9.70 10.19 -5.70
CA GLN A 126 10.41 9.82 -6.92
C GLN A 126 9.80 8.55 -7.55
N VAL A 127 9.62 7.49 -6.77
CA VAL A 127 9.02 6.23 -7.24
C VAL A 127 7.63 6.46 -7.83
N PHE A 128 6.78 7.26 -7.17
CA PHE A 128 5.48 7.60 -7.73
C PHE A 128 5.63 8.32 -9.06
N ARG A 129 6.49 9.33 -9.15
CA ARG A 129 6.70 10.07 -10.41
C ARG A 129 7.12 9.13 -11.54
N ASP A 130 8.10 8.27 -11.29
CA ASP A 130 8.64 7.33 -12.28
C ASP A 130 7.58 6.29 -12.72
N LEU A 131 6.83 5.69 -11.79
CA LEU A 131 5.74 4.76 -12.11
C LEU A 131 4.61 5.42 -12.89
N PHE A 132 4.26 6.66 -12.54
CA PHE A 132 3.29 7.44 -13.31
C PHE A 132 3.80 7.68 -14.73
N GLU A 133 5.04 8.13 -14.90
CA GLU A 133 5.64 8.38 -16.22
C GLU A 133 5.70 7.12 -17.09
N GLU A 134 6.09 5.98 -16.54
CA GLU A 134 6.13 4.69 -17.25
C GLU A 134 4.74 4.27 -17.74
N GLN A 135 3.74 4.28 -16.84
CA GLN A 135 2.38 3.92 -17.21
C GLN A 135 1.81 4.86 -18.28
N LEU A 136 2.17 6.13 -18.25
CA LEU A 136 1.70 7.12 -19.21
C LEU A 136 2.32 6.93 -20.60
N ALA A 137 3.61 6.56 -20.67
CA ALA A 137 4.27 6.22 -21.91
C ALA A 137 3.54 5.10 -22.66
N THR A 138 2.89 4.18 -21.93
CA THR A 138 2.07 3.11 -22.53
C THR A 138 0.65 3.55 -22.92
N SER A 139 0.11 4.60 -22.29
CA SER A 139 -1.27 5.06 -22.50
C SER A 139 -1.47 5.98 -23.70
N GLY A 140 -0.41 6.63 -24.19
CA GLY A 140 -0.45 7.63 -25.27
C GLY A 140 -1.16 8.94 -24.94
N GLN A 141 -1.51 9.17 -23.66
CA GLN A 141 -2.13 10.42 -23.19
C GLN A 141 -1.08 11.47 -22.78
N THR A 142 -1.44 12.75 -22.92
CA THR A 142 -0.62 13.86 -22.42
C THR A 142 -1.04 14.22 -21.01
N PHE A 143 -0.05 14.31 -20.12
CA PHE A 143 -0.27 14.43 -18.70
C PHE A 143 0.86 15.22 -18.02
N THR A 144 0.56 15.96 -16.95
CA THR A 144 1.55 16.61 -16.08
C THR A 144 1.27 16.35 -14.60
N ILE A 145 2.33 16.01 -13.84
CA ILE A 145 2.29 16.06 -12.38
C ILE A 145 2.57 17.51 -11.98
N ASP A 146 1.52 18.25 -11.66
CA ASP A 146 1.61 19.67 -11.30
C ASP A 146 2.14 19.84 -9.87
N ALA A 147 1.84 18.89 -8.99
CA ALA A 147 2.37 18.83 -7.63
C ALA A 147 2.38 17.39 -7.12
N LEU A 148 3.39 17.04 -6.32
CA LEU A 148 3.48 15.80 -5.59
C LEU A 148 4.05 16.10 -4.21
N ASP A 149 3.28 15.80 -3.17
CA ASP A 149 3.66 15.95 -1.77
C ASP A 149 3.55 14.59 -1.11
N VAL A 150 4.61 14.14 -0.44
CA VAL A 150 4.62 12.89 0.32
C VAL A 150 5.03 13.21 1.74
N SER A 151 4.27 12.72 2.71
CA SER A 151 4.55 12.99 4.12
C SER A 151 4.27 11.76 4.99
N SER A 152 5.10 11.61 6.02
CA SER A 152 4.79 10.72 7.14
C SER A 152 3.83 11.43 8.09
N GLN A 153 2.75 10.74 8.46
CA GLN A 153 1.67 11.30 9.27
C GLN A 153 1.63 10.61 10.62
N GLY A 154 1.37 11.40 11.68
CA GLY A 154 1.18 10.85 13.01
C GLY A 154 -0.06 9.95 13.06
N ILE A 155 0.11 8.70 13.46
CA ILE A 155 -0.98 7.75 13.67
C ILE A 155 -0.83 7.08 15.04
N PRO A 156 -1.93 6.79 15.77
CA PRO A 156 -1.84 6.04 17.02
C PRO A 156 -1.11 4.72 16.80
N ARG A 157 -0.14 4.42 17.67
CA ARG A 157 0.55 3.13 17.68
C ARG A 157 -0.44 2.04 18.08
N VAL A 158 -0.70 1.10 17.18
CA VAL A 158 -1.66 -0.01 17.37
C VAL A 158 -1.01 -1.40 17.35
N ALA A 159 0.30 -1.46 17.11
CA ALA A 159 1.12 -2.66 17.13
C ALA A 159 2.54 -2.33 17.62
N ASP A 160 3.48 -3.29 17.59
CA ASP A 160 4.88 -3.02 17.93
C ASP A 160 5.43 -1.82 17.15
N GLU A 161 5.12 -1.73 15.85
CA GLU A 161 5.44 -0.57 15.01
C GLU A 161 4.22 -0.21 14.17
N THR A 162 4.01 1.09 13.96
CA THR A 162 2.95 1.63 13.10
C THR A 162 3.50 2.86 12.41
N VAL A 163 3.38 2.91 11.08
CA VAL A 163 3.78 4.06 10.26
C VAL A 163 2.65 4.38 9.30
N ARG A 164 2.38 5.66 9.08
CA ARG A 164 1.46 6.13 8.05
C ARG A 164 2.21 7.06 7.10
N VAL A 165 2.13 6.77 5.82
CA VAL A 165 2.62 7.63 4.74
C VAL A 165 1.43 8.03 3.89
N GLU A 166 1.39 9.29 3.47
CA GLU A 166 0.36 9.82 2.58
C GLU A 166 1.01 10.64 1.46
N ALA A 167 0.52 10.43 0.25
CA ALA A 167 0.90 11.16 -0.94
C ALA A 167 -0.32 11.93 -1.47
N LYS A 168 -0.12 13.20 -1.79
CA LYS A 168 -1.07 14.05 -2.51
C LYS A 168 -0.48 14.39 -3.86
N ILE A 169 -1.18 14.01 -4.92
CA ILE A 169 -0.73 14.15 -6.31
C ILE A 169 -1.74 15.03 -7.04
N VAL A 170 -1.28 16.13 -7.62
CA VAL A 170 -2.08 16.99 -8.50
C VAL A 170 -1.67 16.70 -9.92
N VAL A 171 -2.64 16.32 -10.72
CA VAL A 171 -2.47 15.57 -11.95
C VAL A 171 -3.30 16.27 -13.04
N THR A 172 -2.70 16.74 -14.12
CA THR A 172 -3.45 17.33 -15.25
C THR A 172 -3.41 16.43 -16.48
N THR A 173 -4.57 15.89 -16.88
CA THR A 173 -4.73 15.01 -18.05
C THR A 173 -5.63 15.70 -19.06
N ASN A 174 -5.19 15.84 -20.32
CA ASN A 174 -6.00 16.46 -21.39
C ASN A 174 -6.60 17.84 -20.99
N GLY A 175 -5.86 18.63 -20.21
CA GLY A 175 -6.29 19.95 -19.71
C GLY A 175 -7.28 19.91 -18.54
N GLN A 176 -7.53 18.74 -17.93
CA GLN A 176 -8.33 18.60 -16.71
C GLN A 176 -7.43 18.25 -15.53
N THR A 177 -7.47 19.07 -14.50
CA THR A 177 -6.71 18.88 -13.26
C THR A 177 -7.53 18.09 -12.26
N GLU A 178 -6.97 17.00 -11.76
CA GLU A 178 -7.51 16.19 -10.67
C GLU A 178 -6.51 16.17 -9.50
N THR A 179 -7.00 15.78 -8.33
CA THR A 179 -6.14 15.55 -7.16
C THR A 179 -6.39 14.13 -6.67
N VAL A 180 -5.31 13.39 -6.49
CA VAL A 180 -5.28 12.02 -6.02
C VAL A 180 -4.60 11.97 -4.66
N TYR A 181 -5.18 11.22 -3.74
CA TYR A 181 -4.63 10.95 -2.42
C TYR A 181 -4.36 9.46 -2.33
N ALA A 182 -3.10 9.09 -2.12
CA ALA A 182 -2.69 7.73 -1.84
C ALA A 182 -2.16 7.65 -0.42
N GLY A 183 -2.50 6.60 0.31
CA GLY A 183 -2.10 6.45 1.71
C GLY A 183 -1.74 5.02 2.01
N THR A 184 -0.76 4.83 2.89
CA THR A 184 -0.38 3.50 3.39
C THR A 184 -0.19 3.57 4.90
N VAL A 185 -0.86 2.68 5.61
CA VAL A 185 -0.60 2.40 7.02
C VAL A 185 0.05 1.03 7.13
N ALA A 186 1.30 0.98 7.54
CA ALA A 186 2.05 -0.26 7.77
C ALA A 186 2.16 -0.55 9.27
N MET A 187 1.95 -1.80 9.66
CA MET A 187 1.99 -2.27 11.04
C MET A 187 2.84 -3.54 11.15
N ARG A 188 3.62 -3.65 12.23
CA ARG A 188 4.33 -4.88 12.59
C ARG A 188 3.94 -5.29 14.01
N ASP A 189 3.74 -6.58 14.22
CA ASP A 189 3.66 -7.20 15.54
C ASP A 189 4.48 -8.50 15.52
N GLY A 190 5.49 -8.60 16.39
CA GLY A 190 6.43 -9.71 16.35
C GLY A 190 7.05 -9.91 14.95
N ARG A 191 6.87 -11.12 14.39
CA ARG A 191 7.35 -11.52 13.05
C ARG A 191 6.33 -11.28 11.92
N PHE A 192 5.15 -10.77 12.23
CA PHE A 192 4.09 -10.55 11.27
C PHE A 192 3.94 -9.05 10.97
N GLY A 193 3.47 -8.76 9.76
CA GLY A 193 3.17 -7.42 9.30
C GLY A 193 1.79 -7.36 8.67
N ALA A 194 1.22 -6.17 8.66
CA ALA A 194 0.00 -5.85 7.95
C ALA A 194 0.13 -4.48 7.31
N SER A 195 -0.50 -4.27 6.16
CA SER A 195 -0.65 -2.94 5.57
C SER A 195 -2.09 -2.69 5.17
N LEU A 196 -2.47 -1.42 5.20
CA LEU A 196 -3.69 -0.90 4.60
C LEU A 196 -3.27 0.19 3.63
N THR A 197 -3.67 0.05 2.37
CA THR A 197 -3.42 1.03 1.31
C THR A 197 -4.74 1.67 0.92
N THR A 198 -4.79 2.97 0.80
CA THR A 198 -5.98 3.75 0.42
C THR A 198 -5.70 4.58 -0.82
N LEU A 199 -6.71 4.72 -1.67
CA LEU A 199 -6.73 5.64 -2.79
C LEU A 199 -8.02 6.45 -2.75
N ALA A 200 -7.93 7.76 -3.00
CA ALA A 200 -9.09 8.62 -3.15
C ALA A 200 -8.82 9.71 -4.19
N GLN A 201 -9.86 10.19 -4.86
CA GLN A 201 -9.79 11.33 -5.77
C GLN A 201 -10.65 12.49 -5.28
N THR A 202 -10.27 13.72 -5.64
CA THR A 202 -10.92 14.99 -5.28
C THR A 202 -10.80 15.35 -3.79
N GLU A 203 -11.07 14.40 -2.89
CA GLU A 203 -11.00 14.56 -1.45
C GLU A 203 -10.11 13.48 -0.81
N PRO A 204 -9.44 13.77 0.33
CA PRO A 204 -8.68 12.78 1.09
C PRO A 204 -9.54 11.58 1.51
N PHE A 205 -8.89 10.44 1.72
CA PHE A 205 -9.58 9.26 2.23
C PHE A 205 -10.14 9.52 3.64
N PRO A 206 -11.37 9.10 3.99
CA PRO A 206 -11.99 9.52 5.24
C PRO A 206 -11.26 8.98 6.48
N ALA A 207 -10.56 9.85 7.21
CA ALA A 207 -9.69 9.48 8.34
C ALA A 207 -10.38 8.64 9.43
N ALA A 208 -11.65 8.94 9.75
CA ALA A 208 -12.40 8.16 10.75
C ALA A 208 -12.71 6.73 10.27
N PHE A 209 -12.85 6.54 8.96
CA PHE A 209 -13.04 5.23 8.35
C PHE A 209 -11.70 4.47 8.28
N GLU A 210 -10.63 5.11 7.81
CA GLU A 210 -9.26 4.58 7.82
C GLU A 210 -8.88 4.08 9.22
N ALA A 211 -9.03 4.92 10.25
CA ALA A 211 -8.69 4.56 11.62
C ALA A 211 -9.49 3.35 12.15
N ARG A 212 -10.73 3.15 11.67
CA ARG A 212 -11.56 1.98 12.02
C ARG A 212 -11.00 0.72 11.37
N MET A 213 -10.65 0.79 10.09
CA MET A 213 -10.06 -0.32 9.34
C MET A 213 -8.69 -0.69 9.90
N VAL A 214 -7.84 0.29 10.20
CA VAL A 214 -6.53 0.11 10.86
C VAL A 214 -6.69 -0.62 12.20
N ARG A 215 -7.62 -0.19 13.08
CA ARG A 215 -7.85 -0.88 14.36
C ARG A 215 -8.31 -2.33 14.18
N LYS A 216 -9.16 -2.58 13.18
CA LYS A 216 -9.64 -3.93 12.89
C LYS A 216 -8.50 -4.81 12.36
N LEU A 217 -7.71 -4.29 11.43
CA LEU A 217 -6.53 -4.96 10.88
C LEU A 217 -5.48 -5.24 11.98
N ALA A 218 -5.22 -4.28 12.87
CA ALA A 218 -4.33 -4.46 14.03
C ALA A 218 -4.81 -5.57 14.98
N LYS A 219 -6.13 -5.66 15.23
CA LYS A 219 -6.71 -6.74 16.03
C LYS A 219 -6.51 -8.11 15.38
N ASN A 220 -6.68 -8.20 14.06
CA ASN A 220 -6.43 -9.43 13.32
C ASN A 220 -4.94 -9.81 13.36
N LEU A 221 -4.04 -8.84 13.20
CA LEU A 221 -2.60 -9.02 13.30
C LEU A 221 -2.18 -9.57 14.68
N ALA A 222 -2.67 -8.96 15.76
CA ALA A 222 -2.37 -9.40 17.12
C ALA A 222 -2.90 -10.80 17.45
N ALA A 223 -3.90 -11.30 16.72
CA ALA A 223 -4.46 -12.64 16.93
C ALA A 223 -3.56 -13.76 16.39
N VAL A 224 -2.61 -13.44 15.51
CA VAL A 224 -1.67 -14.41 14.92
C VAL A 224 -0.21 -14.19 15.34
N ALA A 225 0.08 -13.08 16.03
CA ALA A 225 1.43 -12.63 16.39
C ALA A 225 2.09 -13.44 17.52
#